data_AF-M0B2K7-F1
#
_entry.id   AF-M0B2K7-F1
#
_cell.length_a   1.000
_cell.length_b   1.000
_cell.length_c   1.000
_cell.angle_alpha   90.00
_cell.angle_beta   90.00
_cell.angle_gamma   90.00
#
_symmetry.space_group_name_H-M   'P 1'
#
loop_
_entity.id
_entity.type
_entity.pdbx_description
1 polymer ?
#
loop_
_entity_poly.entity_id
_entity_poly.type
_entity_poly.pdbx_seq_one_letter_code
_entity_poly.pdbx_strand_id
1 'polypeptide(L)' 'MSENEASVRPESISHREHHTSAQPEFVFTCDACQHQIEVDDSVAAAIVRHGCPICGIRATTACLRRVADTPPPDH' A
#
# COMPACT_ATOMS: atom_id res chain seq x y z
N MET A 1 -5.59 -49.86 -21.60
CA MET A 1 -5.74 -48.51 -22.18
C MET A 1 -7.21 -48.18 -22.15
N SER A 2 -7.63 -47.27 -21.26
CA SER A 2 -8.86 -46.47 -21.30
C SER A 2 -8.79 -45.50 -20.13
N GLU A 3 -9.22 -44.28 -20.38
CA GLU A 3 -8.59 -43.06 -19.88
C GLU A 3 -9.10 -42.60 -18.52
N ASN A 4 -8.16 -42.03 -17.76
CA ASN A 4 -8.33 -41.45 -16.45
C ASN A 4 -9.15 -40.17 -16.57
N GLU A 5 -10.44 -40.24 -16.21
CA GLU A 5 -11.39 -39.13 -16.23
C GLU A 5 -10.87 -37.93 -15.43
N ALA A 6 -10.88 -36.80 -16.12
CA ALA A 6 -10.67 -35.48 -15.56
C ALA A 6 -11.74 -35.18 -14.50
N SER A 7 -11.29 -35.02 -13.27
CA SER A 7 -11.94 -34.11 -12.33
C SER A 7 -10.89 -33.17 -11.76
N VAL A 8 -10.39 -32.32 -12.66
CA VAL A 8 -9.82 -31.04 -12.28
C VAL A 8 -10.96 -30.27 -11.63
N ARG A 9 -11.01 -30.28 -10.30
CA ARG A 9 -11.83 -29.35 -9.54
C ARG A 9 -11.11 -28.00 -9.64
N PRO A 10 -11.64 -26.97 -10.33
CA PRO A 10 -11.22 -25.62 -10.00
C PRO A 10 -11.84 -25.32 -8.65
N GLU A 11 -11.14 -25.66 -7.57
CA GLU A 11 -11.41 -25.04 -6.29
C GLU A 11 -11.05 -23.57 -6.47
N SER A 12 -12.11 -22.78 -6.64
CA SER A 12 -12.13 -21.34 -6.67
C SER A 12 -11.10 -20.80 -5.69
N ILE A 13 -10.01 -20.26 -6.24
CA ILE A 13 -8.95 -19.55 -5.54
C ILE A 13 -9.59 -18.24 -5.04
N SER A 14 -10.45 -18.37 -4.04
CA SER A 14 -11.07 -17.26 -3.35
C SER A 14 -9.98 -16.65 -2.48
N HIS A 15 -9.58 -15.45 -2.86
CA HIS A 15 -8.68 -14.58 -2.12
C HIS A 15 -7.34 -15.23 -1.79
N ARG A 16 -6.48 -15.33 -2.80
CA ARG A 16 -5.04 -15.26 -2.56
C ARG A 16 -4.78 -13.87 -1.97
N GLU A 17 -4.93 -13.76 -0.66
CA GLU A 17 -4.67 -12.55 0.10
C GLU A 17 -3.18 -12.25 -0.10
N HIS A 18 -2.89 -11.48 -1.14
CA HIS A 18 -1.60 -10.84 -1.33
C HIS A 18 -1.48 -9.71 -0.30
N HIS A 19 -1.69 -10.02 0.97
CA HIS A 19 -1.17 -9.23 2.07
C HIS A 19 0.22 -9.82 2.36
N THR A 20 1.15 -9.64 1.41
CA THR A 20 2.54 -9.46 1.82
C THR A 20 2.54 -8.12 2.53
N SER A 21 2.43 -8.19 3.86
CA SER A 21 2.18 -7.08 4.77
C SER A 21 3.37 -6.13 4.83
N ALA A 22 3.63 -5.38 3.77
CA ALA A 22 4.21 -4.06 3.90
C ALA A 22 3.10 -3.16 4.43
N GLN A 23 2.83 -3.25 5.75
CA GLN A 23 1.90 -2.32 6.36
C GLN A 23 2.45 -0.90 6.19
N PRO A 24 1.63 0.06 5.80
CA PRO A 24 2.09 1.43 5.68
C PRO A 24 2.54 1.94 7.05
N GLU A 25 3.77 2.44 7.11
CA GLU A 25 4.32 3.01 8.35
C GLU A 25 4.02 4.51 8.44
N PHE A 26 3.85 5.15 7.29
CA PHE A 26 3.60 6.58 7.17
C PHE A 26 2.41 6.90 6.26
N VAL A 27 1.86 8.08 6.48
CA VAL A 27 0.87 8.74 5.63
C VAL A 27 1.50 10.02 5.12
N PHE A 28 1.66 10.10 3.79
CA PHE A 28 2.11 11.31 3.12
C PHE A 28 0.91 12.18 2.75
N THR A 29 0.97 13.48 3.05
CA THR A 29 -0.02 14.49 2.67
C THR A 29 0.66 15.63 1.95
N CYS A 30 0.36 15.85 0.66
CA CYS A 30 0.98 16.93 -0.10
C CYS A 30 0.30 18.28 0.17
N ASP A 31 1.04 19.31 0.58
CA ASP A 31 0.48 20.66 0.79
C ASP A 31 -0.03 21.33 -0.49
N ALA A 32 0.52 20.97 -1.65
CA ALA A 32 0.16 21.62 -2.91
C ALA A 32 -1.10 21.04 -3.55
N CYS A 33 -1.21 19.71 -3.62
CA CYS A 33 -2.35 19.04 -4.24
C CYS A 33 -3.31 18.39 -3.23
N GLN A 34 -2.99 18.45 -1.92
CA GLN A 34 -3.80 17.93 -0.82
C GLN A 34 -4.14 16.43 -0.93
N HIS A 35 -3.36 15.68 -1.71
CA HIS A 35 -3.51 14.24 -1.81
C HIS A 35 -2.82 13.55 -0.63
N GLN A 36 -3.53 12.56 -0.07
CA GLN A 36 -3.08 11.73 1.03
C GLN A 36 -2.88 10.29 0.54
N ILE A 37 -1.72 9.70 0.83
CA ILE A 37 -1.40 8.31 0.50
C ILE A 37 -0.67 7.63 1.64
N GLU A 38 -0.96 6.35 1.83
CA GLU A 38 -0.28 5.49 2.79
C GLU A 38 0.97 4.89 2.14
N VAL A 39 2.10 5.01 2.81
CA VAL A 39 3.43 4.69 2.27
C VAL A 39 4.31 4.05 3.35
N ASP A 40 5.19 3.15 2.94
CA ASP A 40 6.29 2.65 3.76
C ASP A 40 7.47 3.64 3.80
N ASP A 41 8.47 3.38 4.64
CA ASP A 41 9.67 4.21 4.79
C ASP A 41 10.43 4.40 3.47
N SER A 42 10.49 3.36 2.61
CA SER A 42 11.22 3.43 1.34
C SER A 42 10.52 4.38 0.36
N VAL A 43 9.19 4.27 0.26
CA VAL A 43 8.39 5.17 -0.57
C VAL A 43 8.39 6.59 0.00
N ALA A 44 8.30 6.75 1.32
CA ALA A 44 8.41 8.04 1.99
C ALA A 44 9.74 8.75 1.67
N ALA A 45 10.86 8.03 1.77
CA ALA A 45 12.19 8.56 1.41
C ALA A 45 12.28 8.94 -0.08
N ALA A 46 11.65 8.16 -0.97
CA ALA A 46 11.59 8.48 -2.39
C ALA A 46 10.79 9.76 -2.66
N ILE A 47 9.64 9.96 -1.98
CA ILE A 47 8.82 11.17 -2.11
C ILE A 47 9.58 12.41 -1.65
N VAL A 48 10.33 12.34 -0.55
CA VAL A 48 11.16 13.47 -0.08
C VAL A 48 12.28 13.80 -1.08
N ARG A 49 12.83 12.80 -1.77
CA ARG A 49 13.91 13.00 -2.77
C ARG A 49 13.39 13.49 -4.12
N HIS A 50 12.27 12.96 -4.59
CA HIS A 50 11.77 13.17 -5.95
C HIS A 50 10.57 14.11 -6.03
N GLY A 51 9.91 14.38 -4.92
CA GLY A 51 8.68 15.16 -4.85
C GLY A 51 7.42 14.29 -4.84
N CYS A 52 6.27 14.97 -4.79
CA CYS A 52 4.97 14.33 -4.78
C CYS A 52 4.74 13.52 -6.08
N PRO A 53 4.31 12.25 -6.01
CA PRO A 53 4.06 11.43 -7.20
C PRO A 53 2.83 11.88 -8.01
N ILE A 54 1.98 12.74 -7.42
CA ILE A 54 0.75 13.22 -8.05
C ILE A 54 0.98 14.52 -8.83
N CYS A 55 1.69 15.48 -8.23
CA CYS A 55 1.87 16.82 -8.81
C CYS A 55 3.33 17.21 -9.10
N GLY A 56 4.31 16.39 -8.69
CA GLY A 56 5.73 16.64 -8.91
C GLY A 56 6.34 17.76 -8.05
N ILE A 57 5.54 18.41 -7.18
CA ILE A 57 6.04 19.46 -6.30
C ILE A 57 6.93 18.86 -5.20
N ARG A 58 7.97 19.60 -4.82
CA ARG A 58 8.88 19.21 -3.73
C ARG A 58 8.08 18.90 -2.47
N ALA A 59 8.20 17.66 -2.03
CA ALA A 59 7.73 17.23 -0.73
C ALA A 59 8.86 17.36 0.30
N THR A 60 8.50 17.54 1.55
CA THR A 60 9.45 17.50 2.67
C THR A 60 9.00 16.46 3.68
N THR A 61 9.87 16.14 4.64
CA THR A 61 9.52 15.24 5.74
C THR A 61 8.37 15.75 6.61
N ALA A 62 8.08 17.06 6.58
CA ALA A 62 6.92 17.62 7.26
C ALA A 62 5.57 17.13 6.69
N CYS A 63 5.57 16.68 5.43
CA CYS A 63 4.41 16.11 4.77
C CYS A 63 4.15 14.64 5.18
N LEU A 64 5.01 14.01 5.98
CA LEU A 64 4.90 12.62 6.42
C LEU A 64 4.46 12.52 7.88
N ARG A 65 3.44 11.69 8.16
CA ARG A 65 2.96 11.38 9.52
C ARG A 65 2.99 9.87 9.74
N ARG A 66 3.36 9.36 10.92
CA ARG A 66 3.30 7.92 11.21
C ARG A 66 1.87 7.41 11.38
N VAL A 67 1.59 6.22 10.86
CA VAL A 67 0.28 5.53 10.97
C VAL A 67 0.01 5.04 12.39
N ALA A 68 1.05 4.69 13.16
CA ALA A 68 0.94 4.20 14.54
C ALA A 68 0.27 5.18 15.54
N ASP A 69 -0.07 6.39 15.10
CA ASP A 69 -0.79 7.40 15.87
C ASP A 69 -2.33 7.24 15.81
N THR A 70 -2.86 6.38 14.94
CA THR A 70 -4.30 6.06 14.95
C THR A 70 -4.57 4.86 15.86
N PRO A 71 -5.39 5.00 16.92
CA PRO A 71 -5.82 3.86 17.72
C PRO A 71 -6.56 2.86 16.81
N PRO A 72 -6.39 1.54 17.03
CA PRO A 72 -7.11 0.54 16.24
C PRO A 72 -8.62 0.78 16.38
N PRO A 73 -9.41 0.61 15.30
CA PRO A 73 -10.86 0.65 15.43
C PRO A 73 -11.30 -0.49 16.36
N ASP A 74 -11.92 -0.13 17.49
CA ASP A 74 -12.62 -1.04 18.40
C ASP A 74 -13.76 -1.70 17.59
N HIS A 75 -13.75 -3.03 17.50
CA HIS A 75 -14.68 -3.84 16.70
C HIS A 75 -15.58 -4.68 17.59
#